data_AF-A0A0K8W0V3-F1
#
_entry.id   AF-A0A0K8W0V3-F1
#
_cell.length_a   1.000
_cell.length_b   1.000
_cell.length_c   1.000
_cell.angle_alpha   90.00
_cell.angle_beta   90.00
_cell.angle_gamma   90.00
#
_symmetry.space_group_name_H-M   'P 1'
#
loop_
_entity.id
_entity.type
_entity.pdbx_description
1 polymer ?
#
loop_
_entity_poly.entity_id
_entity_poly.type
_entity_poly.pdbx_seq_one_letter_code
_entity_poly.pdbx_strand_id
1 'polypeptide(L)'
;MEILPQKYLLHAALLLVSCSVALACRGQLLVSGLSNGEREIILHEHNKLRQLVATGRYPGQPGAENMREIVWDDELAARAQQWANNCEFRHDPLRTISKLLNTHFVCQHNKH
;
A
#
# COMPACT_ATOMS: atom_id res chain seq x y z
N MET A 1 -51.03 -14.80 -3.34
CA MET A 1 -49.94 -15.20 -4.24
C MET A 1 -49.63 -13.98 -5.08
N GLU A 2 -48.76 -13.10 -4.56
CA GLU A 2 -48.51 -11.80 -5.20
C GLU A 2 -47.55 -11.97 -6.37
N ILE A 3 -48.06 -11.74 -7.57
CA ILE A 3 -47.29 -11.76 -8.81
C ILE A 3 -46.48 -10.45 -8.82
N LEU A 4 -45.19 -10.52 -8.48
CA LEU A 4 -44.31 -9.35 -8.52
C LEU A 4 -44.32 -8.76 -9.94
N PRO A 5 -44.71 -7.48 -10.14
CA PRO A 5 -44.90 -6.97 -11.50
C PRO A 5 -43.57 -6.86 -12.24
N GLN A 6 -43.61 -7.16 -13.54
CA GLN A 6 -42.46 -7.30 -14.45
C GLN A 6 -41.50 -6.09 -14.49
N LYS A 7 -41.95 -4.91 -14.03
CA LYS A 7 -41.11 -3.72 -13.85
C LYS A 7 -40.00 -3.93 -12.80
N TYR A 8 -40.28 -4.68 -11.73
CA TYR A 8 -39.29 -4.97 -10.69
C TYR A 8 -38.24 -5.98 -11.16
N LEU A 9 -38.56 -6.87 -12.11
CA LEU A 9 -37.60 -7.81 -12.70
C LEU A 9 -36.52 -7.09 -13.52
N LEU A 10 -36.91 -6.08 -14.30
CA LEU A 10 -35.96 -5.27 -15.08
C LEU A 10 -35.05 -4.43 -14.19
N HIS A 11 -35.59 -3.80 -13.15
CA HIS A 11 -34.78 -3.06 -12.18
C HIS A 11 -33.86 -3.98 -11.37
N ALA A 12 -34.34 -5.16 -10.96
CA ALA A 12 -33.50 -6.17 -10.30
C ALA A 12 -32.37 -6.64 -11.23
N ALA A 13 -32.65 -6.90 -12.50
CA ALA A 13 -31.63 -7.28 -13.48
C ALA A 13 -30.59 -6.17 -13.69
N LEU A 14 -31.01 -4.90 -13.80
CA LEU A 14 -30.11 -3.76 -13.96
C LEU A 14 -29.21 -3.57 -12.71
N LEU A 15 -29.79 -3.72 -11.52
CA LEU A 15 -29.07 -3.65 -10.25
C LEU A 15 -28.06 -4.79 -10.12
N LEU A 16 -28.45 -6.02 -10.44
CA LEU A 16 -27.56 -7.19 -10.43
C LEU A 16 -26.39 -7.03 -11.42
N VAL A 17 -26.66 -6.55 -12.64
CA VAL A 17 -25.62 -6.27 -13.64
C VAL A 17 -24.68 -5.18 -13.15
N SER A 18 -25.20 -4.04 -12.66
CA SER A 18 -24.37 -2.96 -12.14
C SER A 18 -23.51 -3.37 -10.93
N CYS A 19 -24.07 -4.18 -10.02
CA CYS A 19 -23.36 -4.71 -8.85
C CYS A 19 -22.26 -5.69 -9.27
N SER A 20 -22.52 -6.53 -10.28
CA SER A 20 -21.54 -7.48 -10.81
C SER A 20 -20.35 -6.79 -11.47
N VAL A 21 -20.60 -5.71 -12.24
CA VAL A 21 -19.55 -4.88 -12.86
C VAL A 21 -18.74 -4.15 -11.78
N ALA A 22 -19.41 -3.60 -10.76
CA ALA A 22 -18.73 -2.91 -9.66
C ALA A 22 -17.82 -3.85 -8.84
N LEU A 23 -18.24 -5.11 -8.62
CA LEU A 23 -17.40 -6.14 -8.00
C LEU A 23 -16.23 -6.55 -8.89
N ALA A 24 -16.42 -6.64 -10.20
CA ALA A 24 -15.36 -6.99 -11.15
C ALA A 24 -14.26 -5.92 -11.27
N CYS A 25 -14.57 -4.66 -10.97
CA CYS A 25 -13.58 -3.57 -10.98
C CYS A 25 -12.75 -3.46 -9.68
N ARG A 26 -13.11 -4.19 -8.61
CA ARG A 26 -12.27 -4.29 -7.41
C ARG A 26 -11.32 -5.47 -7.58
N GLY A 27 -10.03 -5.25 -7.33
CA GLY A 27 -9.06 -6.33 -7.36
C GLY A 27 -9.46 -7.44 -6.37
N GLN A 28 -9.27 -8.69 -6.78
CA GLN A 28 -9.58 -9.83 -5.92
C GLN A 28 -8.36 -10.15 -5.03
N LEU A 29 -8.58 -10.22 -3.73
CA LEU A 29 -7.56 -10.70 -2.79
C LEU A 29 -7.38 -12.22 -2.96
N LEU A 30 -6.21 -12.63 -3.44
CA LEU A 30 -5.86 -14.05 -3.63
C LEU A 30 -5.02 -14.58 -2.46
N VAL A 31 -4.07 -13.78 -1.97
CA VAL A 31 -3.17 -14.09 -0.87
C VAL A 31 -2.97 -12.81 -0.05
N SER A 32 -2.84 -12.96 1.27
CA SER A 32 -2.59 -11.85 2.21
C SER A 32 -1.44 -12.21 3.13
N GLY A 33 -0.68 -11.21 3.53
CA GLY A 33 0.45 -11.35 4.45
C GLY A 33 1.77 -11.63 3.76
N LEU A 34 2.84 -11.56 4.56
CA LEU A 34 4.19 -11.93 4.20
C LEU A 34 4.68 -13.01 5.17
N SER A 35 5.43 -13.97 4.66
CA SER A 35 6.21 -14.90 5.48
C SER A 35 7.41 -14.19 6.12
N ASN A 36 7.99 -14.82 7.15
CA ASN A 36 9.20 -14.32 7.78
C ASN A 36 10.37 -14.21 6.80
N GLY A 37 10.50 -15.16 5.87
CA GLY A 37 11.54 -15.13 4.84
C GLY A 37 11.36 -13.96 3.86
N GLU A 38 10.12 -13.70 3.42
CA GLU A 38 9.84 -12.54 2.56
C GLU A 38 10.12 -11.21 3.27
N ARG A 39 9.76 -11.11 4.55
CA ARG A 39 10.10 -9.96 5.39
C ARG A 39 11.61 -9.71 5.44
N GLU A 40 12.40 -10.75 5.67
CA GLU A 40 13.85 -10.67 5.74
C GLU A 40 14.47 -10.24 4.39
N ILE A 41 13.98 -10.80 3.28
CA ILE A 41 14.41 -10.42 1.93
C ILE A 41 14.12 -8.94 1.67
N ILE A 42 12.92 -8.47 1.99
CA ILE A 42 12.53 -7.06 1.84
C ILE A 42 13.48 -6.16 2.63
N LEU A 43 13.69 -6.46 3.91
CA LEU A 43 14.54 -5.64 4.79
C LEU A 43 16.00 -5.62 4.29
N HIS A 44 16.53 -6.79 3.94
CA HIS A 44 17.90 -6.94 3.45
C HIS A 44 18.14 -6.15 2.17
N GLU A 45 17.28 -6.30 1.16
CA GLU A 45 17.46 -5.61 -0.13
C GLU A 45 17.31 -4.08 0.01
N HIS A 46 16.41 -3.60 0.86
CA HIS A 46 16.33 -2.17 1.15
C HIS A 46 17.62 -1.65 1.80
N ASN A 47 18.15 -2.34 2.82
CA ASN A 47 19.37 -1.91 3.50
C ASN A 47 20.61 -1.99 2.60
N LYS A 48 20.70 -3.03 1.76
CA LYS A 48 21.75 -3.16 0.74
C LYS A 48 21.74 -2.00 -0.25
N LEU A 49 20.57 -1.65 -0.80
CA LEU A 49 20.44 -0.51 -1.72
C LEU A 49 20.75 0.81 -1.02
N ARG A 50 20.28 1.02 0.21
CA ARG A 50 20.59 2.21 1.02
C ARG A 50 22.10 2.34 1.27
N GLN A 51 22.81 1.24 1.51
CA GLN A 51 24.26 1.22 1.66
C GLN A 51 24.99 1.59 0.36
N LEU A 52 24.51 1.10 -0.80
CA LEU A 52 25.06 1.48 -2.10
C LEU A 52 24.92 2.97 -2.36
N VAL A 53 23.76 3.56 -2.02
CA VAL A 53 23.55 5.01 -2.10
C VAL A 53 24.45 5.75 -1.11
N ALA A 54 24.51 5.32 0.15
CA ALA A 54 25.34 5.94 1.19
C ALA A 54 26.82 6.05 0.76
N THR A 55 27.34 4.99 0.16
CA THR A 55 28.74 4.89 -0.28
C THR A 55 29.00 5.53 -1.66
N GLY A 56 27.99 6.15 -2.29
CA GLY A 56 28.12 6.76 -3.62
C GLY A 56 28.38 5.74 -4.73
N ARG A 57 28.07 4.46 -4.49
CA ARG A 57 28.25 3.36 -5.44
C ARG A 57 27.02 3.11 -6.30
N TYR A 58 25.88 3.74 -5.97
CA TYR A 58 24.68 3.68 -6.80
C TYR A 58 24.80 4.62 -8.01
N PRO A 59 24.64 4.13 -9.25
CA PRO A 59 24.82 4.96 -10.44
C PRO A 59 23.93 6.20 -10.46
N GLY A 60 24.54 7.37 -10.75
CA GLY A 60 23.81 8.63 -10.88
C GLY A 60 23.34 9.26 -9.57
N GLN A 61 23.72 8.73 -8.41
CA GLN A 61 23.42 9.32 -7.10
C GLN A 61 24.70 9.61 -6.31
N PRO A 62 24.84 10.81 -5.73
CA PRO A 62 25.97 11.11 -4.85
C PRO A 62 25.86 10.29 -3.55
N GLY A 63 26.99 10.13 -2.87
CA GLY A 63 27.03 9.55 -1.53
C GLY A 63 26.16 10.34 -0.55
N ALA A 64 25.55 9.64 0.40
CA ALA A 64 24.71 10.24 1.43
C ALA A 64 25.32 10.04 2.83
N GLU A 65 25.60 11.14 3.53
CA GLU A 65 26.31 11.12 4.82
C GLU A 65 25.49 10.53 5.98
N ASN A 66 24.16 10.64 5.93
CA ASN A 66 23.28 10.24 7.04
C ASN A 66 22.23 9.19 6.62
N MET A 67 22.64 8.21 5.83
CA MET A 67 21.78 7.12 5.38
C MET A 67 21.83 5.93 6.35
N ARG A 68 20.98 5.94 7.38
CA ARG A 68 20.93 4.87 8.40
C ARG A 68 20.28 3.59 7.87
N GLU A 69 20.67 2.46 8.44
CA GLU A 69 19.98 1.20 8.26
C GLU A 69 18.53 1.31 8.75
N ILE A 70 17.57 0.76 8.00
CA ILE A 70 16.18 0.66 8.44
C ILE A 70 15.96 -0.65 9.16
N VAL A 71 14.99 -0.65 10.07
CA VAL A 71 14.52 -1.83 10.79
C VAL A 71 13.05 -2.07 10.46
N TRP A 72 12.62 -3.32 10.61
CA TRP A 72 11.22 -3.66 10.46
C TRP A 72 10.40 -3.09 11.64
N ASP A 73 9.27 -2.47 11.35
CA ASP A 73 8.28 -2.04 12.35
C ASP A 73 6.94 -2.75 12.06
N ASP A 74 6.47 -3.53 13.03
CA ASP A 74 5.28 -4.36 12.87
C ASP A 74 3.97 -3.55 12.77
N GLU A 75 3.91 -2.33 13.33
CA GLU A 75 2.73 -1.47 13.20
C GLU A 75 2.62 -0.88 11.79
N LEU A 76 3.75 -0.45 11.22
CA LEU A 76 3.83 -0.02 9.82
C LEU A 76 3.47 -1.17 8.88
N ALA A 77 4.00 -2.37 9.13
CA ALA A 77 3.69 -3.56 8.35
C ALA A 77 2.19 -3.92 8.41
N ALA A 78 1.59 -3.90 9.61
CA ALA A 78 0.18 -4.18 9.79
C ALA A 78 -0.71 -3.19 9.03
N ARG A 79 -0.41 -1.88 9.08
CA ARG A 79 -1.15 -0.87 8.33
C ARG A 79 -0.97 -1.05 6.82
N ALA A 80 0.25 -1.30 6.37
CA ALA A 80 0.53 -1.56 4.95
C ALA A 80 -0.26 -2.79 4.45
N GLN A 81 -0.34 -3.86 5.24
CA GLN A 81 -1.13 -5.03 4.89
C GLN A 81 -2.64 -4.73 4.85
N GLN A 82 -3.17 -4.00 5.84
CA GLN A 82 -4.57 -3.58 5.84
C GLN A 82 -4.91 -2.77 4.58
N TRP A 83 -4.02 -1.88 4.15
CA TRP A 83 -4.20 -1.13 2.92
C TRP A 83 -4.11 -2.02 1.67
N ALA A 84 -3.11 -2.91 1.60
CA ALA A 84 -2.92 -3.81 0.47
C ALA A 84 -4.12 -4.76 0.26
N ASN A 85 -4.81 -5.15 1.34
CA ASN A 85 -6.00 -5.98 1.30
C ASN A 85 -7.20 -5.33 0.59
N ASN A 86 -7.20 -4.00 0.40
CA ASN A 86 -8.22 -3.31 -0.39
C ASN A 86 -8.06 -3.52 -1.90
N CYS A 87 -6.90 -4.06 -2.34
CA CYS A 87 -6.57 -4.29 -3.74
C CYS A 87 -6.70 -3.04 -4.63
N GLU A 88 -6.45 -1.86 -4.06
CA GLU A 88 -6.44 -0.58 -4.76
C GLU A 88 -5.01 -0.11 -5.00
N PHE A 89 -4.62 0.08 -6.28
CA PHE A 89 -3.31 0.62 -6.63
C PHE A 89 -3.29 2.15 -6.51
N ARG A 90 -3.28 2.65 -5.27
CA ARG A 90 -3.16 4.07 -4.93
C ARG A 90 -2.63 4.24 -3.51
N HIS A 91 -2.30 5.47 -3.12
CA HIS A 91 -1.89 5.77 -1.75
C HIS A 91 -3.07 5.75 -0.77
N ASP A 92 -2.82 5.22 0.43
CA ASP A 92 -3.73 5.35 1.57
C ASP A 92 -3.83 6.84 1.97
N PRO A 93 -5.03 7.45 1.92
CA PRO A 93 -5.24 8.82 2.40
C PRO A 93 -4.97 8.98 3.89
N LEU A 94 -5.00 7.90 4.68
CA LEU A 94 -4.79 7.87 6.13
C LEU A 94 -3.55 7.05 6.53
N ARG A 95 -2.46 7.17 5.76
CA ARG A 95 -1.20 6.44 6.00
C ARG A 95 -0.45 6.80 7.28
N THR A 96 -0.85 7.86 7.98
CA THR A 96 -0.13 8.36 9.16
C THR A 96 -0.36 7.45 10.36
N ILE A 97 0.71 6.85 10.89
CA ILE A 97 0.67 6.10 12.16
C ILE A 97 1.01 6.99 13.35
N SER A 98 0.50 6.62 14.53
CA SER A 98 0.62 7.42 15.75
C SER A 98 2.07 7.66 16.18
N LYS A 99 2.96 6.67 16.00
CA LYS A 99 4.39 6.81 16.28
C LYS A 99 5.09 7.87 15.41
N LEU A 100 4.58 8.12 14.19
CA LEU A 100 5.11 9.13 13.28
C LEU A 100 4.53 10.53 13.55
N LEU A 101 3.45 10.65 14.34
CA LEU A 101 2.84 11.93 14.69
C LEU A 101 3.73 12.82 15.57
N ASN A 102 4.74 12.26 16.23
CA ASN A 102 5.73 13.01 17.03
C ASN A 102 7.02 13.34 16.26
N THR A 103 7.07 13.04 14.97
CA THR A 103 8.16 13.44 14.08
C THR A 103 7.62 14.39 13.04
N HIS A 104 7.81 15.68 13.29
CA HIS A 104 7.48 16.77 12.37
C HIS A 104 8.41 16.70 11.15
N PHE A 105 8.19 15.74 10.25
CA PHE A 105 8.82 15.73 8.93
C PHE A 105 8.07 16.72 8.04
N VAL A 106 8.37 18.01 8.21
CA VAL A 106 8.11 19.00 7.17
C VAL A 106 9.12 18.70 6.07
N CYS A 107 8.65 18.40 4.85
CA CYS A 107 9.48 18.48 3.66
C CYS A 107 9.96 19.93 3.53
N GLN A 108 11.13 20.23 4.08
CA GLN A 108 11.82 21.49 3.80
C GLN A 108 12.38 21.35 2.38
N HIS A 109 11.61 21.83 1.40
CA HIS A 109 12.15 22.16 0.09
C HIS A 109 13.23 23.22 0.28
N ASN A 110 14.49 22.80 0.40
CA ASN A 110 15.59 23.71 0.13
C ASN A 110 15.61 23.93 -1.39
N LYS A 111 15.09 25.09 -1.81
CA LYS A 111 15.40 25.65 -3.12
C LYS A 111 16.87 26.06 -3.10
N HIS A 112 17.67 25.44 -3.96
CA HIS A 112 18.75 26.10 -4.67
C HIS A 112 18.59 25.79 -6.15
#